data_AF-A0A372JK10-F1
#
_entry.id   AF-A0A372JK10-F1
#
_cell.length_a   1.000
_cell.length_b   1.000
_cell.length_c   1.000
_cell.angle_alpha   90.00
_cell.angle_beta   90.00
_cell.angle_gamma   90.00
#
_symmetry.space_group_name_H-M   'P 1'
#
loop_
_entity.id
_entity.type
_entity.pdbx_description
1 polymer ?
#
loop_
_entity_poly.entity_id
_entity_poly.type
_entity_poly.pdbx_seq_one_letter_code
_entity_poly.pdbx_strand_id
1 'polypeptide(L)'
;MTDGSLAALVVLGAFHGLNPAMGWLFAVARGLQERSRTRVVQALPAIAAGHAASVGAVALLVALTRSVVAARVVAVAGGVVLVGFGLWRLLSSRHFRWVGMRLSLPQLAGWSFLMSSAHGAGLMLLPLITASGRGAGTGGAHAHGLGHAAGSAVSAAVFVTGVHTLAMFATAGIVALLVYDVLGLRVLRAAWLNLDRVWAVALVGAGAFALVTA
;
A
#
# COMPACT_ATOMS: atom_id res chain seq x y z
N MET A 1 6.34 0.95 -21.93
CA MET A 1 5.34 1.80 -21.25
C MET A 1 5.21 3.10 -22.02
N THR A 2 4.00 3.63 -22.18
CA THR A 2 3.79 4.98 -22.74
C THR A 2 3.95 6.03 -21.65
N ASP A 3 4.29 7.27 -22.01
CA ASP A 3 4.51 8.37 -21.05
C ASP A 3 3.29 8.59 -20.13
N GLY A 4 2.07 8.46 -20.68
CA GLY A 4 0.82 8.55 -19.92
C GLY A 4 0.66 7.44 -18.87
N SER A 5 1.13 6.21 -19.16
CA SER A 5 1.07 5.10 -18.20
C SER A 5 2.06 5.27 -17.04
N LEU A 6 3.21 5.88 -17.30
CA LEU A 6 4.20 6.21 -16.27
C LEU A 6 3.70 7.34 -15.35
N ALA A 7 3.12 8.39 -15.94
CA ALA A 7 2.52 9.49 -15.18
C ALA A 7 1.38 8.97 -14.27
N ALA A 8 0.49 8.13 -14.79
CA ALA A 8 -0.57 7.51 -14.01
C ALA A 8 -0.02 6.66 -12.84
N LEU A 9 1.06 5.90 -13.08
CA LEU A 9 1.72 5.08 -12.06
C LEU A 9 2.28 5.94 -10.91
N VAL A 10 2.94 7.04 -11.26
CA VAL A 10 3.50 8.00 -10.30
C VAL A 10 2.40 8.69 -9.52
N VAL A 11 1.35 9.19 -10.18
CA VAL A 11 0.20 9.83 -9.52
C VAL A 11 -0.50 8.86 -8.57
N LEU A 12 -0.70 7.61 -9.00
CA LEU A 12 -1.30 6.59 -8.15
C LEU A 12 -0.41 6.26 -6.94
N GLY A 13 0.91 6.26 -7.11
CA GLY A 13 1.87 6.11 -6.01
C GLY A 13 1.78 7.28 -5.04
N ALA A 14 1.78 8.51 -5.54
CA ALA A 14 1.62 9.72 -4.73
C ALA A 14 0.29 9.71 -3.97
N PHE A 15 -0.81 9.30 -4.60
CA PHE A 15 -2.12 9.14 -3.95
C PHE A 15 -2.05 8.21 -2.73
N HIS A 16 -1.38 7.06 -2.86
CA HIS A 16 -1.15 6.17 -1.71
C HIS A 16 -0.22 6.81 -0.66
N GLY A 17 0.79 7.59 -1.09
CA GLY A 17 1.73 8.25 -0.18
C GLY A 17 1.09 9.36 0.65
N LEU A 18 0.07 10.04 0.11
CA LEU A 18 -0.74 11.01 0.85
C LEU A 18 -1.59 10.35 1.93
N ASN A 19 -1.98 9.09 1.76
CA ASN A 19 -2.90 8.41 2.66
C ASN A 19 -2.25 8.17 4.06
N PRO A 20 -2.74 8.82 5.12
CA PRO A 20 -2.20 8.67 6.48
C PRO A 20 -2.21 7.23 7.00
N ALA A 21 -3.19 6.43 6.56
CA ALA A 21 -3.36 5.06 7.01
C ALA A 21 -2.25 4.13 6.49
N MET A 22 -1.55 4.51 5.43
CA MET A 22 -0.47 3.71 4.82
C MET A 22 0.80 3.63 5.68
N GLY A 23 0.91 4.44 6.74
CA GLY A 23 1.96 4.25 7.75
C GLY A 23 2.66 5.52 8.19
N TRP A 24 2.62 6.60 7.39
CA TRP A 24 3.43 7.78 7.64
C TRP A 24 3.04 8.51 8.94
N LEU A 25 1.78 8.43 9.38
CA LEU A 25 1.38 8.91 10.71
C LEU A 25 2.10 8.18 11.85
N PHE A 26 2.37 6.88 11.71
CA PHE A 26 3.11 6.11 12.72
C PHE A 26 4.59 6.50 12.72
N ALA A 27 5.16 6.81 11.55
CA ALA A 27 6.51 7.37 11.46
C ALA A 27 6.60 8.72 12.20
N VAL A 28 5.64 9.61 12.00
CA VAL A 28 5.54 10.89 12.72
C VAL A 28 5.35 10.67 14.21
N ALA A 29 4.42 9.79 14.61
CA ALA A 29 4.15 9.50 16.02
C ALA A 29 5.38 8.94 16.74
N ARG A 30 6.14 8.06 16.08
CA ARG A 30 7.41 7.51 16.60
C ARG A 30 8.46 8.61 16.74
N GLY A 31 8.60 9.47 15.73
CA GLY A 31 9.49 10.63 15.79
C GLY A 31 9.15 11.58 16.94
N LEU A 32 7.87 11.90 17.13
CA LEU A 32 7.42 12.80 18.20
C LEU A 32 7.63 12.20 19.60
N GLN A 33 7.44 10.89 19.77
CA GLN A 33 7.66 10.20 21.04
C GLN A 33 9.13 10.16 21.45
N GLU A 34 10.01 9.98 20.47
CA GLU A 34 11.46 9.92 20.69
C GLU A 34 12.16 11.27 20.46
N ARG A 35 11.38 12.32 20.15
CA ARG A 35 11.85 13.67 19.78
C ARG A 35 12.99 13.63 18.75
N SER A 36 12.88 12.75 17.77
CA SER A 36 13.94 12.49 16.80
C SER A 36 13.40 12.43 15.37
N ARG A 37 13.87 13.36 14.54
CA ARG A 37 13.63 13.36 13.08
C ARG A 37 14.16 12.09 12.43
N THR A 38 15.29 11.58 12.90
CA THR A 38 15.90 10.32 12.43
C THR A 38 14.95 9.15 12.60
N ARG A 39 14.16 9.11 13.68
CA ARG A 39 13.18 8.04 13.93
C ARG A 39 11.98 8.09 12.99
N VAL A 40 11.63 9.26 12.47
CA VAL A 40 10.65 9.39 11.37
C VAL A 40 11.22 8.76 10.10
N VAL A 41 12.43 9.16 9.72
CA VAL A 41 13.07 8.67 8.49
C VAL A 41 13.31 7.17 8.54
N GLN A 42 13.74 6.62 9.69
CA GLN A 42 13.96 5.18 9.89
C GLN A 42 12.68 4.34 9.76
N ALA A 43 11.51 4.93 9.96
CA ALA A 43 10.24 4.25 9.84
C ALA A 43 9.75 4.13 8.38
N LEU A 44 10.16 5.05 7.50
CA LEU A 44 9.71 5.08 6.10
C LEU A 44 10.11 3.81 5.32
N PRO A 45 11.33 3.25 5.44
CA PRO A 45 11.70 2.03 4.72
C PRO A 45 10.83 0.84 5.10
N ALA A 46 10.45 0.71 6.38
CA ALA A 46 9.54 -0.34 6.83
C ALA A 46 8.15 -0.20 6.19
N ILE A 47 7.66 1.03 6.05
CA ILE A 47 6.40 1.32 5.36
C ILE A 47 6.46 0.92 3.88
N ALA A 48 7.51 1.35 3.16
CA ALA A 48 7.69 0.97 1.76
C ALA A 48 7.83 -0.55 1.59
N ALA A 49 8.55 -1.22 2.47
CA ALA A 49 8.72 -2.67 2.43
C ALA A 49 7.38 -3.41 2.58
N GLY A 50 6.54 -2.99 3.53
CA GLY A 50 5.20 -3.56 3.69
C GLY A 50 4.33 -3.40 2.44
N HIS A 51 4.33 -2.20 1.85
CA HIS A 51 3.57 -1.92 0.62
C HIS A 51 4.07 -2.73 -0.57
N ALA A 52 5.38 -2.74 -0.79
CA ALA A 52 6.00 -3.52 -1.86
C ALA A 52 5.73 -5.02 -1.70
N ALA A 53 5.73 -5.54 -0.47
CA ALA A 53 5.40 -6.93 -0.20
C ALA A 53 3.93 -7.26 -0.55
N SER A 54 2.98 -6.35 -0.30
CA SER A 54 1.57 -6.54 -0.67
C SER A 54 1.40 -6.60 -2.18
N VAL A 55 1.96 -5.62 -2.90
CA VAL A 55 1.93 -5.58 -4.36
C VAL A 55 2.63 -6.82 -4.95
N GLY A 56 3.80 -7.16 -4.42
CA GLY A 56 4.58 -8.32 -4.84
C GLY A 56 3.84 -9.65 -4.62
N ALA A 57 3.12 -9.80 -3.51
CA ALA A 57 2.31 -10.98 -3.24
C ALA A 57 1.19 -11.17 -4.27
N VAL A 58 0.48 -10.09 -4.64
CA VAL A 58 -0.55 -10.14 -5.69
C VAL A 58 0.07 -10.44 -7.06
N ALA A 59 1.17 -9.77 -7.39
CA ALA A 59 1.88 -10.00 -8.65
C ALA A 59 2.37 -11.46 -8.77
N LEU A 60 2.93 -12.01 -7.69
CA LEU A 60 3.38 -13.41 -7.63
C LEU A 60 2.20 -14.38 -7.76
N LEU A 61 1.10 -14.15 -7.04
CA LEU A 61 -0.10 -14.98 -7.13
C LEU A 61 -0.64 -15.04 -8.57
N VAL A 62 -0.74 -13.89 -9.24
CA VAL A 62 -1.21 -13.83 -10.63
C VAL A 62 -0.22 -14.50 -11.58
N ALA A 63 1.09 -14.30 -11.39
CA ALA A 63 2.12 -14.93 -12.21
C ALA A 63 2.09 -16.47 -12.10
N LEU A 64 1.92 -17.01 -10.88
CA LEU A 64 1.94 -18.45 -10.63
C LEU A 64 0.64 -19.14 -11.05
N THR A 65 -0.51 -18.52 -10.75
CA THR A 65 -1.81 -19.17 -10.98
C THR A 65 -2.36 -18.92 -12.37
N ARG A 66 -1.91 -17.85 -13.05
CA ARG A 66 -2.56 -17.25 -14.24
C ARG A 66 -4.08 -17.07 -14.09
N SER A 67 -4.57 -17.05 -12.85
CA SER A 67 -5.98 -17.09 -12.54
C SER A 67 -6.40 -15.78 -11.91
N VAL A 68 -7.10 -14.98 -12.71
CA VAL A 68 -7.78 -13.77 -12.23
C VAL A 68 -8.81 -14.13 -11.16
N VAL A 69 -9.41 -15.33 -11.25
CA VAL A 69 -10.36 -15.84 -10.26
C VAL A 69 -9.69 -16.05 -8.90
N ALA A 70 -8.49 -16.63 -8.84
CA ALA A 70 -7.77 -16.82 -7.59
C ALA A 70 -7.38 -15.47 -6.94
N ALA A 71 -6.90 -14.52 -7.75
CA ALA A 71 -6.62 -13.16 -7.27
C ALA A 71 -7.88 -12.45 -6.75
N ARG A 72 -9.01 -12.63 -7.45
CA ARG A 72 -10.32 -12.10 -7.06
C ARG A 72 -10.84 -12.71 -5.77
N VAL A 73 -10.68 -14.02 -5.56
CA VAL A 73 -11.06 -14.70 -4.31
C VAL A 73 -10.24 -14.15 -3.14
N VAL A 74 -8.92 -13.96 -3.31
CA VAL A 74 -8.07 -13.36 -2.28
C VAL A 74 -8.49 -11.92 -1.99
N ALA A 75 -8.81 -11.13 -3.02
CA ALA A 75 -9.31 -9.77 -2.88
C ALA A 75 -10.63 -9.71 -2.08
N VAL A 76 -11.60 -10.54 -2.45
CA VAL A 76 -12.91 -10.63 -1.78
C VAL A 76 -12.75 -11.11 -0.35
N ALA A 77 -11.98 -12.18 -0.12
CA ALA A 77 -11.74 -12.70 1.23
C ALA A 77 -11.06 -11.66 2.13
N GLY A 78 -10.04 -10.97 1.61
CA GLY A 78 -9.40 -9.85 2.30
C GLY A 78 -10.39 -8.74 2.62
N GLY A 79 -11.16 -8.30 1.62
CA GLY A 79 -12.20 -7.27 1.77
C GLY A 79 -13.23 -7.62 2.84
N VAL A 80 -13.76 -8.85 2.85
CA VAL A 80 -14.70 -9.33 3.88
C VAL A 80 -14.06 -9.27 5.27
N VAL A 81 -12.82 -9.75 5.43
CA VAL A 81 -12.12 -9.73 6.72
C VAL A 81 -11.93 -8.30 7.22
N LEU A 82 -11.60 -7.37 6.32
CA LEU A 82 -11.39 -5.95 6.66
C LEU A 82 -12.68 -5.23 7.04
N VAL A 83 -13.76 -5.47 6.28
CA VAL A 83 -15.09 -4.93 6.62
C VAL A 83 -15.53 -5.50 7.96
N GLY A 84 -15.43 -6.81 8.16
CA GLY A 84 -15.80 -7.47 9.41
C GLY A 84 -15.01 -6.93 10.61
N PHE A 85 -13.70 -6.79 10.46
CA PHE A 85 -12.84 -6.24 11.51
C PHE A 85 -13.11 -4.75 11.77
N GLY A 86 -13.29 -3.94 10.73
CA GLY A 86 -13.63 -2.53 10.84
C GLY A 86 -14.99 -2.30 11.52
N LEU A 87 -16.02 -3.06 11.14
CA LEU A 87 -17.34 -3.03 11.77
C LEU A 87 -17.26 -3.47 13.23
N TRP A 88 -16.57 -4.59 13.52
CA TRP A 88 -16.37 -5.03 14.89
C TRP A 88 -15.69 -3.94 15.73
N ARG A 89 -14.70 -3.24 15.18
CA ARG A 89 -14.00 -2.14 15.86
C ARG A 89 -14.88 -0.89 16.06
N LEU A 90 -15.75 -0.57 15.11
CA LEU A 90 -16.73 0.54 15.24
C LEU A 90 -17.77 0.25 16.32
N LEU A 91 -18.22 -1.01 16.40
CA LEU A 91 -19.36 -1.44 17.22
C LEU A 91 -18.94 -1.95 18.59
N SER A 92 -17.66 -2.30 18.79
CA SER A 92 -17.15 -2.75 20.07
C SER A 92 -17.07 -1.58 21.07
N SER A 93 -17.84 -1.69 22.15
CA SER A 93 -17.79 -0.78 23.31
C SER A 93 -16.55 -0.98 24.18
N ARG A 94 -15.73 -1.99 23.89
CA ARG A 94 -14.43 -2.16 24.54
C ARG A 94 -13.47 -1.13 23.95
N HIS A 95 -12.91 -0.27 24.79
CA HIS A 95 -11.77 0.60 24.43
C HIS A 95 -10.59 -0.26 23.96
N PHE A 96 -10.63 -0.66 22.70
CA PHE A 96 -9.68 -1.55 22.09
C PHE A 96 -8.39 -0.79 21.82
N ARG A 97 -7.53 -0.74 22.83
CA ARG A 97 -6.16 -0.23 22.77
C ARG A 97 -5.25 -1.22 22.03
N TRP A 98 -5.57 -1.57 20.77
CA TRP A 98 -4.67 -2.43 20.01
C TRP A 98 -3.70 -1.61 19.21
N VAL A 99 -2.43 -1.84 19.53
CA VAL A 99 -1.23 -1.14 19.08
C VAL A 99 -1.14 0.27 19.67
N GLY A 100 -0.44 0.40 20.80
CA GLY A 100 0.03 1.71 21.24
C GLY A 100 0.83 2.38 20.11
N MET A 101 0.94 3.71 20.12
CA MET A 101 1.66 4.48 19.08
C MET A 101 3.18 4.15 18.95
N ARG A 102 3.66 3.07 19.60
CA ARG A 102 5.02 2.53 19.60
C ARG A 102 5.08 1.24 18.77
N LEU A 103 4.80 1.33 17.47
CA LEU A 103 5.06 0.22 16.56
C LEU A 103 6.57 0.02 16.39
N SER A 104 7.04 -1.21 16.53
CA SER A 104 8.37 -1.61 16.06
C SER A 104 8.41 -1.58 14.52
N LEU A 105 9.60 -1.50 13.93
CA LEU A 105 9.74 -1.47 12.45
C LEU A 105 9.08 -2.68 11.77
N PRO A 106 9.23 -3.93 12.26
CA PRO A 106 8.53 -5.07 11.68
C PRO A 106 7.00 -4.96 11.79
N GLN A 107 6.49 -4.47 12.92
CA GLN A 107 5.04 -4.29 13.08
C GLN A 107 4.52 -3.19 12.16
N LEU A 108 5.30 -2.13 11.93
CA LEU A 108 4.98 -1.08 10.96
C LEU A 108 5.00 -1.59 9.52
N ALA A 109 5.94 -2.46 9.17
CA ALA A 109 5.96 -3.12 7.86
C ALA A 109 4.75 -4.05 7.68
N GLY A 110 4.44 -4.89 8.66
CA GLY A 110 3.25 -5.76 8.64
C GLY A 110 1.95 -4.97 8.57
N TRP A 111 1.90 -3.81 9.20
CA TRP A 111 0.78 -2.89 9.11
C TRP A 111 0.62 -2.29 7.71
N SER A 112 1.70 -1.75 7.15
CA SER A 112 1.70 -1.20 5.79
C SER A 112 1.29 -2.29 4.78
N PHE A 113 1.78 -3.51 4.94
CA PHE A 113 1.35 -4.67 4.16
C PHE A 113 -0.16 -4.93 4.26
N LEU A 114 -0.71 -4.97 5.48
CA LEU A 114 -2.13 -5.19 5.71
C LEU A 114 -2.98 -4.09 5.06
N MET A 115 -2.61 -2.83 5.24
CA MET A 115 -3.36 -1.69 4.70
C MET A 115 -3.23 -1.56 3.19
N SER A 116 -2.06 -1.84 2.63
CA SER A 116 -1.85 -1.91 1.19
C SER A 116 -2.72 -3.01 0.56
N SER A 117 -2.79 -4.17 1.20
CA SER A 117 -3.63 -5.29 0.77
C SER A 117 -5.12 -4.93 0.87
N ALA A 118 -5.49 -4.24 1.95
CA ALA A 118 -6.85 -3.76 2.18
C ALA A 118 -7.35 -2.75 1.16
N HIS A 119 -6.46 -1.85 0.77
CA HIS A 119 -6.76 -0.84 -0.24
C HIS A 119 -6.74 -1.42 -1.66
N GLY A 120 -6.37 -2.69 -1.82
CA GLY A 120 -6.27 -3.35 -3.12
C GLY A 120 -5.10 -2.87 -3.96
N ALA A 121 -4.04 -2.29 -3.36
CA ALA A 121 -2.95 -1.65 -4.11
C ALA A 121 -2.28 -2.61 -5.12
N GLY A 122 -2.08 -3.87 -4.74
CA GLY A 122 -1.56 -4.89 -5.65
C GLY A 122 -2.49 -5.20 -6.82
N LEU A 123 -3.81 -5.13 -6.62
CA LEU A 123 -4.80 -5.36 -7.68
C LEU A 123 -4.90 -4.16 -8.62
N MET A 124 -4.83 -2.94 -8.08
CA MET A 124 -4.85 -1.70 -8.86
C MET A 124 -3.68 -1.63 -9.86
N LEU A 125 -2.55 -2.25 -9.55
CA LEU A 125 -1.37 -2.27 -10.41
C LEU A 125 -1.39 -3.38 -11.49
N LEU A 126 -2.28 -4.37 -11.39
CA LEU A 126 -2.36 -5.48 -12.35
C LEU A 126 -2.52 -5.03 -13.80
N PRO A 127 -3.38 -4.05 -14.15
CA PRO A 127 -3.49 -3.59 -15.53
C PRO A 127 -2.18 -3.04 -16.07
N LEU A 128 -1.42 -2.30 -15.24
CA LEU A 128 -0.14 -1.72 -15.64
C LEU A 128 0.97 -2.77 -15.72
N ILE A 129 1.01 -3.74 -14.80
CA ILE A 129 1.95 -4.87 -14.83
C ILE A 129 1.73 -5.71 -16.09
N THR A 130 0.47 -6.05 -16.38
CA THR A 130 0.12 -6.88 -17.55
C THR A 130 0.28 -6.14 -18.88
N ALA A 131 0.00 -4.85 -18.94
CA ALA A 131 0.25 -4.03 -20.14
C ALA A 131 1.76 -3.88 -20.42
N SER A 132 2.56 -3.67 -19.37
CA SER A 132 4.01 -3.51 -19.49
C SER A 132 4.72 -4.80 -19.90
N GLY A 133 4.20 -5.96 -19.47
CA GLY A 133 4.70 -7.27 -19.92
C GLY A 133 4.37 -7.61 -21.39
N ARG A 134 3.29 -7.05 -21.96
CA ARG A 134 2.92 -7.26 -23.37
C ARG A 134 3.69 -6.37 -24.35
N GLY A 135 4.11 -5.18 -23.92
CA GLY A 135 4.82 -4.20 -24.75
C GLY A 135 6.28 -4.58 -25.08
N ALA A 136 6.84 -5.60 -24.43
CA ALA A 136 8.19 -6.09 -24.70
C ALA A 136 8.28 -7.03 -25.92
N GLY A 137 7.15 -7.31 -26.61
CA GLY A 137 7.04 -8.35 -27.64
C GLY A 137 6.61 -7.90 -29.04
N THR A 138 6.71 -6.62 -29.41
CA THR A 138 6.26 -6.14 -30.74
C THR A 138 7.38 -5.90 -31.76
N GLY A 139 8.54 -6.57 -31.60
CA GLY A 139 9.63 -6.52 -32.57
C GLY A 139 10.07 -7.92 -33.00
N GLY A 140 9.48 -8.43 -34.09
CA GLY A 140 10.08 -9.46 -34.95
C GLY A 140 10.02 -10.94 -34.49
N ALA A 141 9.39 -11.75 -35.34
CA ALA A 141 9.81 -13.10 -35.76
C ALA A 141 10.11 -14.22 -34.72
N HIS A 142 9.33 -15.30 -34.85
CA HIS A 142 9.65 -16.72 -34.61
C HIS A 142 10.22 -17.18 -33.24
N ALA A 143 9.43 -18.03 -32.57
CA ALA A 143 9.77 -19.10 -31.61
C ALA A 143 11.04 -18.95 -30.73
N HIS A 144 10.86 -18.97 -29.39
CA HIS A 144 11.53 -19.88 -28.42
C HIS A 144 11.36 -19.34 -26.97
N GLY A 145 10.76 -20.15 -26.09
CA GLY A 145 11.01 -20.10 -24.64
C GLY A 145 9.92 -19.48 -23.76
N LEU A 146 9.20 -20.35 -23.03
CA LEU A 146 8.35 -19.97 -21.88
C LEU A 146 9.12 -19.14 -20.82
N GLY A 147 10.45 -19.27 -20.77
CA GLY A 147 11.32 -18.51 -19.87
C GLY A 147 11.53 -17.03 -20.24
N HIS A 148 11.50 -16.67 -21.54
CA HIS A 148 11.67 -15.27 -21.97
C HIS A 148 10.39 -14.45 -21.70
N ALA A 149 9.22 -15.06 -21.92
CA ALA A 149 7.93 -14.46 -21.57
C ALA A 149 7.78 -14.26 -20.05
N ALA A 150 8.17 -15.25 -19.23
CA ALA A 150 8.16 -15.14 -17.77
C ALA A 150 9.15 -14.07 -17.25
N GLY A 151 10.37 -14.01 -17.81
CA GLY A 151 11.35 -12.98 -17.47
C GLY A 151 10.87 -11.55 -17.77
N SER A 152 10.17 -11.35 -18.89
CA SER A 152 9.58 -10.06 -19.26
C SER A 152 8.41 -9.63 -18.36
N ALA A 153 7.64 -10.58 -17.82
CA ALA A 153 6.54 -10.31 -16.91
C ALA A 153 7.03 -9.97 -15.50
N VAL A 154 8.07 -10.68 -15.02
CA VAL A 154 8.70 -10.41 -13.72
C VAL A 154 9.39 -9.05 -13.73
N SER A 155 10.14 -8.72 -14.78
CA SER A 155 10.80 -7.42 -14.89
C SER A 155 9.79 -6.26 -14.94
N ALA A 156 8.69 -6.44 -15.68
CA ALA A 156 7.58 -5.48 -15.69
C ALA A 156 6.94 -5.32 -14.30
N ALA A 157 6.68 -6.41 -13.58
CA ALA A 157 6.13 -6.37 -12.23
C ALA A 157 7.06 -5.65 -11.25
N VAL A 158 8.36 -5.93 -11.29
CA VAL A 158 9.38 -5.27 -10.47
C VAL A 158 9.45 -3.78 -10.79
N PHE A 159 9.49 -3.42 -12.08
CA PHE A 159 9.55 -2.01 -12.49
C PHE A 159 8.31 -1.23 -12.04
N VAL A 160 7.11 -1.73 -12.32
CA VAL A 160 5.85 -1.08 -11.97
C VAL A 160 5.72 -0.94 -10.44
N THR A 161 6.02 -2.01 -9.70
CA THR A 161 6.01 -1.99 -8.23
C THR A 161 7.03 -1.00 -7.68
N GLY A 162 8.24 -0.98 -8.24
CA GLY A 162 9.33 -0.11 -7.81
C GLY A 162 8.99 1.36 -8.00
N VAL A 163 8.56 1.77 -9.20
CA VAL A 163 8.20 3.17 -9.49
C VAL A 163 7.03 3.63 -8.62
N HIS A 164 5.98 2.82 -8.51
CA HIS A 164 4.84 3.15 -7.67
C HIS A 164 5.21 3.30 -6.19
N THR A 165 5.97 2.34 -5.66
CA THR A 165 6.39 2.35 -4.25
C THR A 165 7.34 3.51 -3.97
N LEU A 166 8.21 3.87 -4.92
CA LEU A 166 9.11 5.02 -4.78
C LEU A 166 8.34 6.34 -4.75
N ALA A 167 7.34 6.51 -5.63
CA ALA A 167 6.47 7.69 -5.64
C ALA A 167 5.67 7.81 -4.33
N MET A 168 5.13 6.68 -3.85
CA MET A 168 4.47 6.58 -2.54
C MET A 168 5.41 6.95 -1.40
N PHE A 169 6.60 6.36 -1.35
CA PHE A 169 7.61 6.59 -0.32
C PHE A 169 8.06 8.06 -0.29
N ALA A 170 8.32 8.66 -1.45
CA ALA A 170 8.72 10.05 -1.54
C ALA A 170 7.63 10.98 -1.01
N THR A 171 6.37 10.73 -1.40
CA THR A 171 5.22 11.54 -0.98
C THR A 171 4.97 11.38 0.52
N ALA A 172 4.96 10.15 1.03
CA ALA A 172 4.83 9.84 2.45
C ALA A 172 5.96 10.47 3.28
N GLY A 173 7.19 10.45 2.78
CA GLY A 173 8.34 11.08 3.44
C GLY A 173 8.22 12.61 3.51
N ILE A 174 7.84 13.25 2.40
CA ILE A 174 7.60 14.70 2.36
C ILE A 174 6.51 15.09 3.36
N VAL A 175 5.36 14.41 3.33
CA VAL A 175 4.25 14.69 4.23
C VAL A 175 4.64 14.45 5.69
N ALA A 176 5.30 13.32 6.00
CA ALA A 176 5.72 13.00 7.35
C ALA A 176 6.69 14.04 7.93
N LEU A 177 7.68 14.46 7.14
CA LEU A 177 8.65 15.46 7.57
C LEU A 177 8.01 16.84 7.72
N LEU A 178 7.13 17.26 6.80
CA LEU A 178 6.38 18.51 6.95
C LEU A 178 5.52 18.52 8.21
N VAL A 179 4.82 17.41 8.49
CA VAL A 179 3.99 17.29 9.69
C VAL A 179 4.86 17.30 10.96
N TYR A 180 5.98 16.59 10.97
CA TYR A 180 6.89 16.53 12.11
C TYR A 180 7.59 17.87 12.38
N ASP A 181 8.15 18.51 11.34
CA ASP A 181 8.97 19.72 11.45
C ASP A 181 8.11 21.00 11.61
N VAL A 182 6.92 21.08 10.98
CA VAL A 182 6.13 22.33 10.90
C VAL A 182 4.84 22.28 11.73
N LEU A 183 4.06 21.20 11.60
CA LEU A 183 2.69 21.16 12.16
C LEU A 183 2.66 20.65 13.60
N GLY A 184 3.65 19.83 13.99
CA GLY A 184 3.79 19.26 15.32
C GLY A 184 2.49 18.63 15.85
N LEU A 185 2.29 18.70 17.17
CA LEU A 185 1.07 18.22 17.83
C LEU A 185 -0.15 19.17 17.67
N ARG A 186 -0.01 20.32 16.99
CA ARG A 186 -1.11 21.31 16.89
C ARG A 186 -2.21 20.81 15.94
N VAL A 187 -1.85 20.18 14.82
CA VAL A 187 -2.84 19.57 13.91
C VAL A 187 -3.51 18.35 14.55
N LEU A 188 -2.74 17.51 15.26
CA LEU A 188 -3.29 16.34 15.96
C LEU A 188 -4.25 16.70 17.12
N ARG A 189 -4.07 17.86 17.76
CA ARG A 189 -4.98 18.38 18.80
C ARG A 189 -6.15 19.17 18.24
N ALA A 190 -5.99 19.88 17.12
CA ALA A 190 -7.05 20.67 16.49
C ALA A 190 -8.08 19.78 15.77
N ALA A 191 -7.64 18.68 15.16
CA ALA A 191 -8.53 17.63 14.69
C ALA A 191 -8.82 16.66 15.83
N TRP A 192 -9.84 16.94 16.64
CA TRP A 192 -10.38 16.03 17.67
C TRP A 192 -11.06 14.80 17.05
N LEU A 193 -10.46 14.24 16.00
CA LEU A 193 -10.89 13.02 15.34
C LEU A 193 -10.48 11.86 16.23
N ASN A 194 -11.46 11.09 16.70
CA ASN A 194 -11.17 9.80 17.32
C ASN A 194 -10.49 8.94 16.26
N LEU A 195 -9.16 8.85 16.37
CA LEU A 195 -8.32 8.16 15.40
C LEU A 195 -8.75 6.70 15.25
N ASP A 196 -9.34 6.10 16.29
CA ASP A 196 -9.88 4.76 16.25
C ASP A 196 -11.14 4.63 15.37
N ARG A 197 -12.01 5.64 15.40
CA ARG A 197 -13.20 5.71 14.52
C ARG A 197 -12.80 6.01 13.08
N VAL A 198 -11.89 6.96 12.86
CA VAL A 198 -11.33 7.22 11.52
C VAL A 198 -10.71 5.94 10.96
N TRP A 199 -9.99 5.21 11.80
CA TRP A 199 -9.43 3.92 11.45
C TRP A 199 -10.47 2.87 11.06
N ALA A 200 -11.50 2.73 11.88
CA ALA A 200 -12.50 1.70 11.66
C ALA A 200 -13.37 2.03 10.43
N VAL A 201 -13.65 3.32 10.18
CA VAL A 201 -14.26 3.79 8.92
C VAL A 201 -13.33 3.54 7.72
N ALA A 202 -12.01 3.78 7.85
CA ALA A 202 -11.06 3.52 6.78
C ALA A 202 -10.96 2.03 6.43
N LEU A 203 -10.98 1.14 7.44
CA LEU A 203 -11.01 -0.31 7.26
C LEU A 203 -12.28 -0.78 6.56
N VAL A 204 -13.45 -0.28 7.00
CA VAL A 204 -14.73 -0.57 6.35
C VAL A 204 -14.75 -0.04 4.92
N GLY A 205 -14.28 1.19 4.70
CA GLY A 205 -14.23 1.82 3.39
C GLY A 205 -13.28 1.11 2.43
N ALA A 206 -12.07 0.76 2.87
CA ALA A 206 -11.11 0.01 2.07
C ALA A 206 -11.61 -1.40 1.76
N GLY A 207 -12.14 -2.12 2.76
CA GLY A 207 -12.72 -3.44 2.55
C GLY A 207 -13.95 -3.40 1.63
N ALA A 208 -14.84 -2.42 1.77
CA ALA A 208 -16.00 -2.24 0.89
C ALA A 208 -15.57 -1.88 -0.54
N PHE A 209 -14.58 -1.01 -0.70
CA PHE A 209 -14.00 -0.68 -2.00
C PHE A 209 -13.38 -1.91 -2.65
N ALA A 210 -12.60 -2.71 -1.91
CA ALA A 210 -12.05 -3.97 -2.40
C ALA A 210 -13.16 -4.95 -2.82
N LEU A 211 -14.27 -5.02 -2.09
CA LEU A 211 -15.42 -5.87 -2.46
C LEU A 211 -16.15 -5.38 -3.71
N VAL A 212 -16.29 -4.06 -3.89
CA VAL A 212 -16.96 -3.46 -5.07
C VAL A 212 -16.09 -3.57 -6.32
N THR A 213 -14.77 -3.52 -6.16
CA THR A 213 -13.80 -3.48 -7.27
C THR A 213 -13.14 -4.81 -7.60
N ALA A 214 -13.29 -5.82 -6.73
CA ALA A 214 -12.80 -7.18 -6.98
C ALA A 214 -13.47 -7.81 -8.19
#